data_AF-A0A075MRS3-F1
#
_entry.id   AF-A0A075MRS3-F1
#
_cell.length_a   1.000
_cell.length_b   1.000
_cell.length_c   1.000
_cell.angle_alpha   90.00
_cell.angle_beta   90.00
_cell.angle_gamma   90.00
#
_symmetry.space_group_name_H-M   'P 1'
#
loop_
_entity.id
_entity.type
_entity.pdbx_description
1 polymer ?
#
loop_
_entity_poly.entity_id
_entity_poly.type
_entity_poly.pdbx_seq_one_letter_code
_entity_poly.pdbx_strand_id
1 'polypeptide(L)'
;MPVQLDDTDVAILKSLMEDGRKSFRAISREIKVSTPTVKARYERLVNIGLIKAVRPEIDMSKIDKKSDEIGDALQELKKQKKHFHVYVEGLKVKLKCDFCGGPVHDKPKVLRFARFERFFCCVQCRASYKEKYGGRIEALKRNQEEE
;
A
#
# COMPACT_ATOMS: atom_id res chain seq x y z
N MET A 1 -7.35 -8.11 15.65
CA MET A 1 -8.08 -9.04 14.74
C MET A 1 -7.50 -8.87 13.35
N PRO A 2 -6.84 -9.89 12.78
CA PRO A 2 -6.22 -9.76 11.47
C PRO A 2 -7.28 -9.45 10.43
N VAL A 3 -7.01 -8.48 9.55
CA VAL A 3 -7.85 -8.23 8.38
C VAL A 3 -7.80 -9.50 7.53
N GLN A 4 -8.93 -10.21 7.44
CA GLN A 4 -9.07 -11.33 6.51
C GLN A 4 -9.21 -10.74 5.11
N LEU A 5 -8.39 -11.25 4.19
CA LEU A 5 -8.53 -10.99 2.76
C LEU A 5 -9.63 -11.88 2.24
N ASP A 6 -10.55 -11.31 1.48
CA ASP A 6 -11.57 -12.09 0.77
C ASP A 6 -11.06 -12.56 -0.60
N ASP A 7 -11.83 -13.43 -1.26
CA ASP A 7 -11.47 -13.97 -2.57
C ASP A 7 -11.28 -12.87 -3.63
N THR A 8 -11.97 -11.74 -3.46
CA THR A 8 -11.84 -10.58 -4.35
C THR A 8 -10.49 -9.88 -4.13
N ASP A 9 -10.09 -9.67 -2.88
CA ASP A 9 -8.78 -9.11 -2.52
C ASP A 9 -7.65 -9.98 -3.09
N VAL A 10 -7.76 -11.30 -2.98
CA VAL A 10 -6.80 -12.26 -3.56
C VAL A 10 -6.77 -12.17 -5.08
N ALA A 11 -7.93 -12.08 -5.75
CA ALA A 11 -8.00 -11.96 -7.19
C ALA A 11 -7.37 -10.64 -7.71
N ILE A 12 -7.60 -9.53 -7.01
CA ILE A 12 -6.97 -8.24 -7.33
C ILE A 12 -5.45 -8.34 -7.21
N LEU A 13 -4.95 -8.96 -6.14
CA LEU A 13 -3.51 -9.18 -5.95
C LEU A 13 -2.91 -10.04 -7.06
N LYS A 14 -3.57 -11.14 -7.44
CA LYS A 14 -3.12 -12.00 -8.55
C LYS A 14 -3.03 -11.23 -9.86
N SER A 15 -4.07 -10.47 -10.22
CA SER A 15 -4.08 -9.67 -11.45
C SER A 15 -2.96 -8.63 -11.48
N LEU A 16 -2.67 -7.96 -10.34
CA LEU A 16 -1.58 -6.99 -10.22
C LEU A 16 -0.19 -7.63 -10.21
N MET A 17 -0.05 -8.87 -9.72
CA MET A 17 1.21 -9.61 -9.76
C MET A 17 1.59 -10.04 -11.17
N GLU A 18 0.61 -10.30 -12.04
CA GLU A 18 0.85 -10.58 -13.46
C GLU A 18 1.32 -9.33 -14.22
N ASP A 19 0.59 -8.21 -14.04
CA ASP A 19 1.00 -6.92 -14.60
C ASP A 19 0.55 -5.77 -13.69
N GLY A 20 1.51 -5.19 -12.97
CA GLY A 20 1.28 -4.05 -12.08
C GLY A 20 0.83 -2.77 -12.79
N ARG A 21 0.92 -2.71 -14.12
CA ARG A 21 0.45 -1.58 -14.93
C ARG A 21 -1.03 -1.69 -15.31
N LYS A 22 -1.71 -2.80 -14.97
CA LYS A 22 -3.13 -2.99 -15.27
C LYS A 22 -3.97 -1.87 -14.63
N SER A 23 -4.86 -1.28 -15.42
CA SER A 23 -5.84 -0.31 -14.91
C SER A 23 -6.92 -1.00 -14.08
N PHE A 24 -7.55 -0.28 -13.15
CA PHE A 24 -8.69 -0.81 -12.38
C PHE A 24 -9.86 -1.28 -13.27
N ARG A 25 -10.03 -0.68 -14.45
CA ARG A 25 -11.02 -1.12 -15.46
C ARG A 25 -10.67 -2.48 -16.05
N ALA A 26 -9.40 -2.74 -16.33
CA ALA A 26 -8.96 -4.04 -16.84
C ALA A 26 -9.17 -5.13 -15.78
N ILE A 27 -8.72 -4.86 -14.55
CA ILE A 27 -8.91 -5.77 -13.41
C ILE A 27 -10.40 -6.04 -13.22
N SER A 28 -11.24 -5.00 -13.18
CA SER A 28 -12.70 -5.10 -13.05
C SER A 28 -13.35 -6.08 -14.04
N ARG A 29 -12.94 -6.05 -15.32
CA ARG A 29 -13.45 -6.99 -16.34
C ARG A 29 -13.00 -8.42 -16.09
N GLU A 30 -11.75 -8.60 -15.66
CA GLU A 30 -11.14 -9.90 -15.38
C GLU A 30 -11.82 -10.59 -14.19
N ILE A 31 -12.01 -9.87 -13.08
CA ILE A 31 -12.58 -10.43 -11.85
C ILE A 31 -14.10 -10.30 -11.75
N LYS A 32 -14.77 -9.71 -12.75
CA LYS A 32 -16.23 -9.47 -12.80
C LYS A 32 -16.77 -8.67 -11.61
N VAL A 33 -15.98 -7.71 -11.14
CA VAL A 33 -16.33 -6.81 -10.04
C VAL A 33 -16.35 -5.37 -10.54
N SER A 34 -17.21 -4.52 -9.99
CA SER A 34 -17.29 -3.13 -10.44
C SER A 34 -15.97 -2.36 -10.20
N THR A 35 -15.59 -1.50 -11.14
CA THR A 35 -14.42 -0.62 -11.01
C THR A 35 -14.31 0.12 -9.67
N PRO A 36 -15.37 0.75 -9.12
CA PRO A 36 -15.28 1.42 -7.83
C PRO A 36 -15.02 0.45 -6.67
N THR A 37 -15.55 -0.77 -6.73
CA THR A 37 -15.21 -1.82 -5.74
C THR A 37 -13.73 -2.19 -5.83
N VAL A 38 -13.19 -2.40 -7.04
CA VAL A 38 -11.75 -2.70 -7.23
C VAL A 38 -10.88 -1.59 -6.65
N LYS A 39 -11.23 -0.32 -6.91
CA LYS A 39 -10.51 0.83 -6.37
C LYS A 39 -10.52 0.87 -4.84
N ALA A 40 -11.71 0.75 -4.23
CA ALA A 40 -11.85 0.77 -2.77
C ALA A 40 -11.08 -0.38 -2.09
N ARG A 41 -11.09 -1.56 -2.72
CA ARG A 41 -10.35 -2.75 -2.26
C ARG A 41 -8.85 -2.54 -2.36
N TYR A 42 -8.36 -2.07 -3.52
CA TYR A 42 -6.96 -1.74 -3.72
C TYR A 42 -6.46 -0.69 -2.71
N GLU A 43 -7.20 0.41 -2.52
CA GLU A 43 -6.85 1.47 -1.55
C GLU A 43 -6.80 0.91 -0.12
N ARG A 44 -7.74 0.04 0.26
CA ARG A 44 -7.70 -0.67 1.54
C ARG A 44 -6.42 -1.50 1.68
N LEU A 45 -6.04 -2.28 0.66
CA LEU A 45 -4.82 -3.10 0.67
C LEU A 45 -3.53 -2.27 0.79
N VAL A 46 -3.51 -1.09 0.18
CA VAL A 46 -2.42 -0.11 0.35
C VAL A 46 -2.42 0.47 1.77
N ASN A 47 -3.57 0.89 2.28
CA ASN A 47 -3.70 1.52 3.60
C ASN A 47 -3.31 0.58 4.76
N ILE A 48 -3.62 -0.71 4.67
CA ILE A 48 -3.17 -1.70 5.66
C ILE A 48 -1.67 -2.05 5.53
N GLY A 49 -0.99 -1.51 4.51
CA GLY A 49 0.43 -1.74 4.25
C GLY A 49 0.74 -3.10 3.60
N LEU A 50 -0.27 -3.79 3.05
CA LEU A 50 -0.07 -5.04 2.32
C LEU A 50 0.56 -4.78 0.96
N ILE A 51 0.02 -3.82 0.21
CA ILE A 51 0.64 -3.30 -1.01
C ILE A 51 1.51 -2.11 -0.62
N LYS A 52 2.84 -2.31 -0.64
CA LYS A 52 3.80 -1.26 -0.29
C LYS A 52 4.14 -0.34 -1.46
N ALA A 53 4.27 -0.92 -2.65
CA ALA A 53 4.58 -0.19 -3.88
C ALA A 53 4.28 -1.08 -5.09
N VAL A 54 3.93 -0.46 -6.21
CA VAL A 54 3.98 -1.07 -7.54
C VAL A 54 5.21 -0.50 -8.23
N ARG A 55 6.17 -1.36 -8.61
CA ARG A 55 7.43 -0.93 -9.21
C ARG A 55 7.57 -1.54 -10.61
N PRO A 56 7.98 -0.75 -11.62
CA PRO A 56 8.24 -1.29 -12.94
C PRO A 56 9.49 -2.18 -12.89
N GLU A 57 9.43 -3.32 -13.57
CA GLU A 57 10.63 -4.09 -13.90
C GLU A 57 11.29 -3.47 -15.12
N ILE A 58 12.50 -2.94 -14.92
CA ILE A 58 13.22 -2.21 -15.96
C ILE A 58 14.26 -3.15 -16.58
N ASP A 59 14.13 -3.36 -17.88
CA ASP A 59 15.12 -4.11 -18.65
C ASP A 59 16.38 -3.26 -18.85
N MET A 60 17.41 -3.59 -18.08
CA MET A 60 18.69 -2.89 -18.11
C MET A 60 19.47 -3.10 -19.42
N SER A 61 19.14 -4.08 -20.27
CA SER A 61 19.82 -4.27 -21.57
C SER A 61 19.40 -3.24 -22.61
N LYS A 62 18.28 -2.54 -22.38
CA LYS A 62 17.75 -1.50 -23.27
C LYS A 62 18.14 -0.08 -22.86
N ILE A 63 18.95 0.07 -21.80
CA ILE A 63 19.43 1.35 -21.31
C ILE A 63 20.80 1.63 -21.91
N ASP A 64 20.91 2.69 -22.70
CA ASP A 64 22.19 3.16 -23.25
C ASP A 64 23.02 3.80 -22.13
N LYS A 65 24.24 3.30 -21.90
CA LYS A 65 25.08 3.63 -20.74
C LYS A 65 25.93 4.88 -20.93
N LYS A 66 25.67 5.67 -21.98
CA LYS A 66 26.55 6.77 -22.41
C LYS A 66 26.44 8.07 -21.62
N SER A 67 25.49 8.19 -20.69
CA SER A 67 25.38 9.34 -19.79
C SER A 67 25.88 8.95 -18.40
N ASP A 68 27.05 9.48 -18.02
CA ASP A 68 27.69 9.25 -16.72
C ASP A 68 26.78 9.63 -15.52
N GLU A 69 25.76 10.46 -15.73
CA GLU A 69 24.77 10.86 -14.72
C GLU A 69 23.73 9.78 -14.37
N ILE A 70 23.48 8.80 -15.24
CA ILE A 70 22.49 7.72 -14.99
C ILE A 70 23.14 6.55 -14.21
N GLY A 71 24.48 6.52 -14.12
CA GLY A 71 25.24 5.45 -13.47
C GLY A 71 24.88 5.23 -12.00
N ASP A 72 24.68 6.30 -11.25
CA ASP A 72 24.34 6.25 -9.82
C ASP A 72 22.89 5.78 -9.60
N ALA A 73 21.94 6.26 -10.42
CA ALA A 73 20.54 5.82 -10.37
C ALA A 73 20.37 4.32 -10.72
N LEU A 74 21.18 3.80 -11.63
CA LEU A 74 21.19 2.37 -12.01
C LEU A 74 21.72 1.46 -10.90
N GLN A 75 22.68 1.92 -10.08
CA GLN A 75 23.15 1.16 -8.92
C GLN A 75 22.04 1.01 -7.86
N GLU A 76 21.21 2.03 -7.69
CA GLU A 76 20.12 2.03 -6.73
C GLU A 76 18.94 1.14 -7.17
N LEU A 77 18.72 1.02 -8.48
CA LEU A 77 17.78 0.06 -9.07
C LEU A 77 18.25 -1.39 -8.90
N LYS A 78 19.55 -1.69 -9.02
CA LYS A 78 20.11 -3.04 -8.81
C LYS A 78 19.93 -3.56 -7.37
N LYS A 79 19.81 -2.69 -6.37
CA LYS A 79 19.55 -3.06 -4.96
C LYS A 79 18.12 -3.52 -4.71
N GLN A 80 17.19 -3.28 -5.63
CA GLN A 80 15.80 -3.71 -5.50
C GLN A 80 15.73 -5.20 -5.82
N LYS A 81 15.65 -6.01 -4.75
CA LYS A 81 15.62 -7.47 -4.80
C LYS A 81 14.66 -7.97 -5.89
N LYS A 82 15.24 -8.61 -6.90
CA LYS A 82 14.56 -9.47 -7.87
C LYS A 82 13.94 -10.65 -7.12
N HIS A 83 12.76 -11.07 -7.53
CA HIS A 83 11.91 -12.13 -6.96
C HIS A 83 10.96 -11.71 -5.83
N PHE A 84 9.71 -11.45 -6.23
CA PHE A 84 8.55 -11.49 -5.34
C PHE A 84 7.55 -12.53 -5.87
N HIS A 85 7.89 -13.81 -5.76
CA HIS A 85 6.90 -14.88 -5.91
C HIS A 85 6.18 -15.04 -4.58
N VAL A 86 4.93 -14.59 -4.49
CA VAL A 86 4.08 -14.83 -3.32
C VAL A 86 3.00 -15.82 -3.71
N TYR A 87 3.12 -17.05 -3.21
CA TYR A 87 2.00 -17.99 -3.15
C TYR A 87 1.19 -17.69 -1.90
N VAL A 88 -0.11 -17.43 -2.05
CA VAL A 88 -1.00 -17.02 -0.96
C VAL A 88 -2.08 -18.08 -0.72
N GLU A 89 -1.90 -18.92 0.29
CA GLU A 89 -2.98 -19.57 1.03
C GLU A 89 -2.90 -19.12 2.50
N GLY A 90 -3.98 -18.55 3.04
CA GLY A 90 -4.11 -18.25 4.48
C GLY A 90 -3.27 -17.06 5.02
N LEU A 91 -3.28 -15.90 4.35
CA LEU A 91 -2.48 -14.73 4.79
C LEU A 91 -3.01 -14.08 6.09
N LYS A 92 -2.20 -14.02 7.16
CA LYS A 92 -2.44 -13.21 8.37
C LYS A 92 -1.51 -11.99 8.38
N VAL A 93 -2.07 -10.79 8.24
CA VAL A 93 -1.29 -9.53 8.20
C VAL A 93 -0.89 -9.10 9.62
N LYS A 94 0.42 -8.96 9.87
CA LYS A 94 0.97 -8.40 11.12
C LYS A 94 1.00 -6.87 11.02
N LEU A 95 0.09 -6.20 11.73
CA LEU A 95 0.02 -4.74 11.81
C LEU A 95 1.04 -4.17 12.81
N LYS A 96 1.57 -2.98 12.51
CA LYS A 96 2.42 -2.18 13.40
C LYS A 96 1.75 -0.86 13.73
N CYS A 97 2.03 -0.32 14.91
CA CYS A 97 1.52 0.95 15.39
C CYS A 97 2.17 2.12 14.64
N ASP A 98 1.39 3.01 14.05
CA ASP A 98 1.86 4.20 13.32
C ASP A 98 2.55 5.24 14.22
N PHE A 99 2.45 5.13 15.54
CA PHE A 99 3.10 6.04 16.49
C PHE A 99 4.37 5.45 17.11
N CYS A 100 4.27 4.30 17.80
CA CYS A 100 5.40 3.70 18.52
C CYS A 100 6.18 2.65 17.72
N GLY A 101 5.68 2.24 16.53
CA GLY A 101 6.29 1.19 15.71
C GLY A 101 6.11 -0.24 16.24
N GLY A 102 5.54 -0.41 17.43
CA GLY A 102 5.30 -1.70 18.08
C GLY A 102 4.24 -2.55 17.36
N PRO A 103 4.24 -3.89 17.55
CA PRO A 103 3.23 -4.78 16.98
C PRO A 103 1.83 -4.51 17.55
N VAL A 104 0.80 -4.67 16.71
CA VAL A 104 -0.60 -4.60 17.13
C VAL A 104 -1.13 -6.03 17.31
N HIS A 105 -1.26 -6.46 18.56
CA HIS A 105 -1.70 -7.81 18.92
C HIS A 105 -3.23 -7.95 18.87
N ASP A 106 -3.97 -6.91 19.30
CA ASP A 106 -5.42 -6.96 19.45
C ASP A 106 -6.18 -6.18 18.36
N LYS A 107 -7.39 -5.68 18.66
CA LYS A 107 -8.14 -4.81 17.75
C LYS A 107 -7.42 -3.44 17.70
N PRO A 108 -6.92 -3.02 16.52
CA PRO A 108 -6.22 -1.75 16.40
C PRO A 108 -7.14 -0.60 16.81
N LYS A 109 -6.60 0.40 17.51
CA LYS A 109 -7.27 1.69 17.60
C LYS A 109 -7.03 2.40 16.29
N VAL A 110 -8.10 2.83 15.63
CA VAL A 110 -8.02 3.45 14.30
C VAL A 110 -8.26 4.95 14.42
N LEU A 111 -7.46 5.74 13.71
CA LEU A 111 -7.73 7.15 13.44
C LEU A 111 -7.97 7.33 11.96
N ARG A 112 -9.15 7.84 11.59
CA ARG A 112 -9.54 8.14 10.22
C ARG A 112 -9.46 9.64 10.00
N PHE A 113 -8.83 10.05 8.90
CA PHE A 113 -8.83 11.43 8.46
C PHE A 113 -8.58 11.46 6.97
N ALA A 114 -9.32 12.32 6.26
CA ALA A 114 -9.28 12.34 4.81
C ALA A 114 -9.52 10.91 4.24
N ARG A 115 -8.77 10.51 3.21
CA ARG A 115 -8.69 9.14 2.67
C ARG A 115 -7.78 8.17 3.45
N PHE A 116 -7.25 8.58 4.60
CA PHE A 116 -6.24 7.81 5.33
C PHE A 116 -6.81 7.16 6.60
N GLU A 117 -6.35 5.94 6.86
CA GLU A 117 -6.55 5.24 8.12
C GLU A 117 -5.19 4.95 8.76
N ARG A 118 -5.05 5.26 10.06
CA ARG A 118 -3.87 4.93 10.87
C ARG A 118 -4.24 3.96 11.97
N PHE A 119 -3.37 2.99 12.24
CA PHE A 119 -3.59 1.89 13.17
C PHE A 119 -2.63 1.99 14.35
N PHE A 120 -3.17 1.85 15.57
CA PHE A 120 -2.41 2.00 16.81
C PHE A 120 -2.61 0.80 17.73
N CYS A 121 -1.56 0.45 18.48
CA CYS A 121 -1.61 -0.64 19.45
C CYS A 121 -2.47 -0.30 20.69
N CYS A 122 -2.57 0.97 21.08
CA CYS A 122 -3.34 1.41 22.25
C CYS A 122 -3.99 2.80 22.05
N VAL A 123 -4.89 3.19 22.97
CA VAL A 123 -5.60 4.48 22.92
C VAL A 123 -4.63 5.65 23.10
N GLN A 124 -3.60 5.47 23.93
CA GLN A 124 -2.57 6.47 24.18
C GLN A 124 -1.79 6.79 22.90
N CYS A 125 -1.30 5.78 22.17
CA CYS A 125 -0.60 5.99 20.90
C CYS A 125 -1.44 6.76 19.89
N ARG A 126 -2.75 6.49 19.83
CA ARG A 126 -3.68 7.23 18.96
C ARG A 126 -3.79 8.70 19.38
N ALA A 127 -3.93 8.96 20.68
CA ALA A 127 -4.05 10.31 21.22
C ALA A 127 -2.76 11.12 20.97
N SER A 128 -1.61 10.56 21.32
CA SER A 128 -0.29 11.18 21.12
C SER A 128 0.00 11.43 19.64
N TYR A 129 -0.45 10.55 18.73
CA TYR A 129 -0.34 10.80 17.30
C TYR A 129 -1.19 12.00 16.85
N LYS A 130 -2.43 12.12 17.34
CA LYS A 130 -3.33 13.24 17.01
C LYS A 130 -2.76 14.57 17.52
N GLU A 131 -2.19 14.56 18.72
CA GLU A 131 -1.56 15.73 19.31
C GLU A 131 -0.29 16.14 18.55
N LYS A 132 0.63 15.19 18.32
CA LYS A 132 1.92 15.45 17.66
C LYS A 132 1.78 15.85 16.19
N TYR A 133 0.83 15.25 15.47
CA TYR A 133 0.66 15.45 14.03
C TYR A 133 -0.61 16.23 13.66
N GLY A 134 -1.26 16.88 14.62
CA GLY A 134 -2.56 17.55 14.47
C GLY A 134 -2.59 18.54 13.29
N GLY A 135 -1.63 19.45 13.21
CA GLY A 135 -1.57 20.43 12.12
C GLY A 135 -1.44 19.82 10.72
N ARG A 136 -0.67 18.73 10.59
CA ARG A 136 -0.55 17.99 9.32
C ARG A 136 -1.84 17.26 8.96
N ILE A 137 -2.52 16.70 9.96
CA ILE A 137 -3.81 16.03 9.78
C ILE A 137 -4.86 17.02 9.28
N GLU A 138 -4.89 18.23 9.84
CA GLU A 138 -5.84 19.28 9.43
C GLU A 138 -5.56 19.82 8.02
N ALA A 139 -4.29 20.02 7.66
CA ALA A 139 -3.92 20.39 6.30
C ALA A 139 -4.39 19.34 5.27
N LEU A 140 -4.21 18.05 5.58
CA LEU A 140 -4.63 16.95 4.70
C LEU A 140 -6.16 16.81 4.60
N LYS A 141 -6.90 17.20 5.64
CA LYS A 141 -8.38 17.21 5.59
C LYS A 141 -8.90 18.31 4.68
N ARG A 142 -8.35 19.52 4.80
CA ARG A 142 -8.76 20.69 4.00
C ARG A 142 -8.54 20.49 2.51
N ASN A 143 -7.40 19.92 2.13
CA ASN A 143 -7.09 19.61 0.73
C ASN A 143 -8.03 18.59 0.09
N GLN A 144 -8.83 17.87 0.88
CA GLN A 144 -9.87 16.97 0.35
C GLN A 144 -11.25 17.62 0.25
N GLU A 145 -11.49 18.74 0.93
CA GLU A 145 -12.76 19.48 0.85
C GLU A 145 -12.79 20.41 -0.38
N GLU A 146 -11.61 20.68 -0.98
CA GLU A 146 -11.41 21.54 -2.16
C GLU A 146 -11.37 20.75 -3.49
N GLU A 147 -11.45 19.41 -3.46
CA GLU A 147 -11.47 18.48 -4.61
C GLU A 147 -12.88 17.90 -4.85
#